data_AF-A0A6G1SJ14-F1
#
_entry.id   AF-A0A6G1SJ14-F1
#
_cell.length_a   1.000
_cell.length_b   1.000
_cell.length_c   1.000
_cell.angle_alpha   90.00
_cell.angle_beta   90.00
_cell.angle_gamma   90.00
#
_symmetry.space_group_name_H-M   'P 1'
#
loop_
_entity.id
_entity.type
_entity.pdbx_description
1 polymer ?
#
loop_
_entity_poly.entity_id
_entity_poly.type
_entity_poly.pdbx_seq_one_letter_code
_entity_poly.pdbx_strand_id
1 'polypeptide(L)'
;MSTASSLDLLTGAIVVLVAAVIWFHLKKFTYWSSRNINGPTPLPILGTNFYYLFNNKLELDAKWNKKYGKVYGLYEGYSPLLRVNDNELINFIYVKQFRSFSTRHNEF
;
A
#
# COMPACT_ATOMS: atom_id res chain seq x y z
N MET A 1 -11.03 -12.94 43.98
CA MET A 1 -11.87 -13.05 42.77
C MET A 1 -12.16 -11.70 42.07
N SER A 2 -11.51 -10.57 42.40
CA SER A 2 -11.77 -9.27 41.75
C SER A 2 -10.75 -8.85 40.68
N THR A 3 -9.55 -9.43 40.68
CA THR A 3 -8.44 -9.01 39.80
C THR A 3 -8.53 -9.58 38.38
N ALA A 4 -9.18 -10.74 38.22
CA ALA A 4 -9.40 -11.37 36.91
C ALA A 4 -10.34 -10.51 36.03
N SER A 5 -11.45 -10.04 36.60
CA SER A 5 -12.45 -9.23 35.87
C SER A 5 -11.91 -7.86 35.41
N SER A 6 -11.00 -7.24 36.18
CA SER A 6 -10.34 -6.00 35.75
C SER A 6 -9.33 -6.22 34.63
N LEU A 7 -8.64 -7.36 34.62
CA LEU A 7 -7.67 -7.72 33.57
C LEU A 7 -8.38 -8.03 32.25
N ASP A 8 -9.52 -8.72 32.31
CA ASP A 8 -10.35 -9.03 31.14
C ASP A 8 -10.90 -7.75 30.50
N LEU A 9 -11.35 -6.78 31.31
CA LEU A 9 -11.82 -5.47 30.84
C LEU A 9 -10.70 -4.69 30.13
N LEU A 10 -9.50 -4.64 30.72
CA LEU A 10 -8.34 -3.99 30.11
C LEU A 10 -7.94 -4.65 28.79
N THR A 11 -7.97 -5.99 28.75
CA THR A 11 -7.65 -6.76 27.54
C THR A 11 -8.67 -6.45 26.43
N GLY A 12 -9.97 -6.44 26.76
CA GLY A 12 -11.02 -6.06 25.81
C GLY A 12 -10.84 -4.63 25.28
N ALA A 13 -10.53 -3.67 26.16
CA ALA A 13 -10.29 -2.28 25.77
C ALA A 13 -9.08 -2.14 24.83
N ILE A 14 -7.99 -2.87 25.08
CA ILE A 14 -6.81 -2.90 24.20
C ILE A 14 -7.16 -3.46 22.83
N VAL A 15 -7.90 -4.58 22.76
CA VAL A 15 -8.30 -5.18 21.48
C VAL A 15 -9.16 -4.21 20.66
N VAL A 16 -10.13 -3.53 21.29
CA VAL A 16 -10.96 -2.53 20.62
C VAL A 16 -10.12 -1.36 20.11
N LEU A 17 -9.18 -0.87 20.91
CA LEU A 17 -8.28 0.22 20.53
C LEU A 17 -7.38 -0.17 19.35
N VAL A 18 -6.80 -1.37 19.36
CA VAL A 18 -5.98 -1.90 18.27
C VAL A 18 -6.82 -2.04 16.99
N ALA A 19 -8.02 -2.60 17.09
CA ALA A 19 -8.93 -2.73 15.95
C ALA A 19 -9.30 -1.37 15.35
N ALA A 20 -9.59 -0.38 16.20
CA ALA A 20 -9.89 0.99 15.76
C ALA A 20 -8.69 1.65 15.05
N VAL A 21 -7.47 1.46 15.57
CA VAL A 21 -6.24 1.95 14.94
C VAL A 21 -6.04 1.30 13.58
N ILE A 22 -6.15 -0.03 13.48
CA ILE A 22 -6.03 -0.77 12.21
C ILE A 22 -7.06 -0.24 11.21
N TRP A 23 -8.31 -0.08 11.62
CA TRP A 23 -9.38 0.41 10.76
C TRP A 23 -9.13 1.84 10.26
N PHE A 24 -8.67 2.74 11.13
CA PHE A 24 -8.29 4.11 10.75
C PHE A 24 -7.19 4.11 9.68
N HIS A 25 -6.22 3.21 9.79
CA HIS A 25 -5.14 3.07 8.83
C HIS A 25 -5.61 2.47 7.51
N LEU A 26 -6.45 1.42 7.58
CA LEU A 26 -7.02 0.78 6.39
C LEU A 26 -7.85 1.74 5.54
N LYS A 27 -8.56 2.69 6.16
CA LYS A 27 -9.31 3.72 5.42
C LYS A 27 -8.44 4.62 4.55
N LYS A 28 -7.18 4.85 4.92
CA LYS A 28 -6.23 5.65 4.13
C LYS A 28 -5.83 4.97 2.82
N PHE A 29 -6.05 3.66 2.69
CA PHE A 29 -5.67 2.87 1.52
C PHE A 29 -6.77 2.74 0.45
N THR A 30 -7.70 3.68 0.41
CA THR A 30 -8.85 3.69 -0.54
C THR A 30 -8.59 4.49 -1.82
N TYR A 31 -7.41 5.11 -1.96
CA TYR A 31 -7.08 5.97 -3.11
C TYR A 31 -7.15 5.22 -4.45
N TRP A 32 -6.60 4.02 -4.54
CA TRP A 32 -6.62 3.23 -5.77
C TRP A 32 -7.97 2.57 -6.05
N SER A 33 -8.61 2.00 -5.03
CA SER A 33 -9.92 1.36 -5.18
C SER A 33 -11.00 2.35 -5.62
N SER A 34 -10.97 3.59 -5.11
CA SER A 34 -11.87 4.67 -5.57
C SER A 34 -11.67 5.08 -7.04
N ARG A 35 -10.56 4.68 -7.66
CA ARG A 35 -10.23 4.93 -9.07
C ARG A 35 -10.35 3.68 -9.95
N ASN A 36 -10.91 2.59 -9.42
CA ASN A 36 -10.97 1.28 -10.08
C ASN A 36 -9.59 0.73 -10.48
N ILE A 37 -8.55 1.08 -9.72
CA ILE A 37 -7.19 0.57 -9.91
C ILE A 37 -6.95 -0.53 -8.89
N ASN A 38 -6.68 -1.73 -9.39
CA ASN A 38 -6.36 -2.89 -8.56
C ASN A 38 -4.91 -2.85 -8.05
N GLY A 39 -4.61 -3.61 -7.00
CA GLY A 39 -3.27 -3.70 -6.43
C GLY A 39 -3.18 -4.67 -5.26
N PRO A 40 -1.97 -4.98 -4.78
CA PRO A 40 -1.80 -5.76 -3.55
C PRO A 40 -2.35 -5.03 -2.34
N THR A 41 -2.89 -5.80 -1.39
CA THR A 41 -3.39 -5.28 -0.13
C THR A 41 -2.24 -4.67 0.67
N PRO A 42 -2.30 -3.38 1.06
CA PRO A 42 -1.27 -2.76 1.88
C PRO A 42 -1.33 -3.27 3.32
N LEU A 43 -0.16 -3.35 3.96
CA LEU A 43 -0.08 -3.55 5.40
C LEU A 43 -0.52 -2.27 6.13
N PRO A 44 -1.25 -2.37 7.26
CA PRO A 44 -1.54 -1.22 8.09
C PRO A 44 -0.25 -0.46 8.43
N ILE A 45 -0.28 0.88 8.32
CA ILE A 45 0.86 1.79 8.56
C ILE A 45 1.98 1.70 7.50
N LEU A 46 2.40 0.51 7.12
CA LEU A 46 3.62 0.26 6.34
C LEU A 46 3.41 0.30 4.81
N GLY A 47 2.18 0.14 4.33
CA GLY A 47 1.88 0.12 2.90
C GLY A 47 2.28 -1.19 2.23
N THR A 48 2.44 -1.18 0.90
CA THR A 48 2.82 -2.36 0.10
C THR A 48 4.33 -2.46 -0.10
N ASN A 49 5.07 -1.35 -0.05
CA ASN A 49 6.52 -1.38 -0.27
C ASN A 49 7.27 -2.22 0.77
N PHE A 50 6.68 -2.42 1.96
CA PHE A 50 7.24 -3.28 3.00
C PHE A 50 7.43 -4.74 2.56
N TYR A 51 6.65 -5.22 1.58
CA TYR A 51 6.84 -6.58 1.04
C TYR A 51 8.22 -6.76 0.37
N TYR A 52 8.84 -5.69 -0.14
CA TYR A 52 10.18 -5.75 -0.75
C TYR A 52 11.29 -6.03 0.26
N LEU A 53 11.08 -5.81 1.57
CA LEU A 53 12.08 -6.12 2.59
C LEU A 53 12.23 -7.63 2.84
N PHE A 54 11.19 -8.41 2.54
CA PHE A 54 11.15 -9.86 2.83
C PHE A 54 11.11 -10.74 1.58
N ASN A 55 11.03 -10.13 0.39
CA ASN A 55 10.89 -10.85 -0.87
C ASN A 55 11.87 -10.30 -1.90
N ASN A 56 12.29 -11.15 -2.84
CA ASN A 56 13.04 -10.68 -3.99
C ASN A 56 12.17 -9.71 -4.82
N LYS A 57 12.69 -8.51 -5.08
CA LYS A 57 11.97 -7.44 -5.79
C LYS A 57 11.51 -7.85 -7.19
N LEU A 58 12.37 -8.53 -7.96
CA LEU A 58 12.07 -8.92 -9.33
C LEU A 58 10.97 -9.99 -9.37
N GLU A 59 11.05 -10.98 -8.49
CA GLU A 59 10.05 -12.05 -8.40
C GLU A 59 8.69 -11.51 -7.93
N LEU A 60 8.69 -10.60 -6.95
CA LEU A 60 7.48 -9.99 -6.43
C LEU A 60 6.81 -9.11 -7.49
N ASP A 61 7.60 -8.28 -8.19
CA ASP A 61 7.11 -7.46 -9.30
C ASP A 61 6.55 -8.36 -10.42
N ALA A 62 7.24 -9.45 -10.80
CA ALA A 62 6.72 -10.39 -11.79
C ALA A 62 5.40 -11.04 -11.36
N LYS A 63 5.28 -11.42 -10.08
CA LYS A 63 4.05 -11.99 -9.49
C LYS A 63 2.90 -10.98 -9.52
N TRP A 64 3.15 -9.74 -9.15
CA TRP A 64 2.13 -8.68 -9.16
C TRP A 64 1.75 -8.26 -10.58
N ASN A 65 2.71 -8.17 -11.49
CA ASN A 65 2.45 -7.92 -12.92
C ASN A 65 1.55 -9.00 -13.51
N LYS A 66 1.80 -10.28 -13.18
CA LYS A 66 0.95 -11.40 -13.62
C LYS A 66 -0.46 -11.33 -13.01
N LYS A 67 -0.59 -10.89 -11.76
CA LYS A 67 -1.86 -10.89 -11.01
C LYS A 67 -2.75 -9.67 -11.29
N TYR A 68 -2.16 -8.48 -11.36
CA TYR A 68 -2.88 -7.21 -11.46
C TYR A 68 -2.74 -6.56 -12.84
N GLY A 69 -1.88 -7.09 -13.70
CA GLY A 69 -1.68 -6.62 -15.07
C GLY A 69 -0.58 -5.56 -15.21
N LYS A 70 -0.64 -4.81 -16.31
CA LYS A 70 0.41 -3.84 -16.67
C LYS A 70 0.39 -2.57 -15.82
N VAL A 71 -0.75 -2.24 -15.20
CA VAL A 71 -0.91 -1.04 -14.37
C VAL A 71 -1.63 -1.41 -13.09
N TYR A 72 -1.03 -1.10 -11.94
CA TYR A 72 -1.62 -1.35 -10.63
C TYR A 72 -1.13 -0.37 -9.57
N GLY A 73 -1.95 -0.21 -8.53
CA GLY A 73 -1.69 0.68 -7.41
C GLY A 73 -0.87 0.00 -6.32
N LEU A 74 0.05 0.76 -5.74
CA LEU A 74 0.89 0.41 -4.60
C LEU A 74 0.83 1.54 -3.56
N TYR A 75 1.35 1.30 -2.38
CA TYR A 75 1.53 2.30 -1.34
C TYR A 75 2.94 2.25 -0.75
N GLU A 76 3.56 3.41 -0.64
CA GLU A 76 4.77 3.64 0.15
C GLU A 76 4.37 4.35 1.45
N GLY A 77 4.37 3.62 2.57
CA GLY A 77 3.65 4.10 3.76
C GLY A 77 2.18 4.33 3.39
N TYR A 78 1.70 5.57 3.46
CA TYR A 78 0.36 5.96 2.98
C TYR A 78 0.34 6.64 1.60
N SER A 79 1.50 6.93 1.02
CA SER A 79 1.59 7.63 -0.26
C SER A 79 1.20 6.67 -1.40
N PRO A 80 0.17 7.00 -2.20
CA PRO A 80 -0.22 6.16 -3.32
C PRO A 80 0.85 6.22 -4.42
N LEU A 81 1.27 5.05 -4.90
CA LEU A 81 2.28 4.88 -5.95
C LEU A 81 1.70 4.07 -7.10
N LEU A 82 1.76 4.57 -8.34
CA LEU A 82 1.26 3.86 -9.51
C LEU A 82 2.40 3.08 -10.16
N ARG A 83 2.27 1.75 -10.25
CA ARG A 83 3.19 0.94 -11.05
C ARG A 83 2.70 0.89 -12.49
N VAL A 84 3.59 1.21 -13.42
CA VAL A 84 3.34 1.12 -14.86
C VAL A 84 4.39 0.23 -15.51
N ASN A 85 3.94 -0.85 -16.15
CA ASN A 85 4.75 -1.79 -16.93
C ASN A 85 4.25 -1.87 -18.39
N ASP A 86 3.57 -0.83 -18.87
CA ASP A 86 3.15 -0.71 -20.26
C ASP A 86 4.10 0.21 -21.02
N ASN A 87 4.75 -0.31 -22.07
CA ASN A 87 5.78 0.42 -22.81
C ASN A 87 5.25 1.68 -23.50
N GLU A 88 4.02 1.65 -24.01
CA GLU A 88 3.42 2.81 -24.67
C GLU A 88 3.11 3.91 -23.64
N LEU A 89 2.57 3.52 -22.49
CA LEU A 89 2.28 4.45 -21.41
C LEU A 89 3.56 5.04 -20.78
N ILE A 90 4.60 4.21 -20.62
CA ILE A 90 5.94 4.67 -20.21
C ILE A 90 6.46 5.70 -21.21
N ASN A 91 6.45 5.39 -22.51
CA ASN A 91 6.90 6.34 -23.54
C ASN A 91 6.10 7.65 -23.49
N PHE A 92 4.78 7.55 -23.35
CA PHE A 92 3.91 8.71 -23.22
C PHE A 92 4.28 9.58 -22.01
N ILE A 93 4.49 8.97 -20.84
CA ILE A 93 4.85 9.66 -19.60
C ILE A 93 6.22 10.34 -19.73
N TYR A 94 7.24 9.60 -20.15
CA TYR A 94 8.62 10.07 -20.17
C TYR A 94 8.95 11.01 -21.34
N VAL A 95 8.24 10.91 -22.48
CA VAL A 95 8.51 11.75 -23.65
C VAL A 95 7.50 12.88 -23.76
N LYS A 96 6.19 12.56 -23.80
CA LYS A 96 5.15 13.56 -24.08
C LYS A 96 4.77 14.36 -22.84
N GLN A 97 4.79 13.72 -21.67
CA GLN A 97 4.41 14.35 -20.39
C GLN A 97 5.61 14.67 -19.50
N PHE A 98 6.83 14.72 -20.03
CA PHE A 98 8.05 14.93 -19.26
C PHE A 98 7.97 16.13 -18.31
N ARG A 99 7.40 17.25 -18.76
CA ARG A 99 7.22 18.46 -17.94
C ARG A 99 6.30 18.25 -16.74
N SER A 100 5.30 17.38 -16.86
CA SER A 100 4.36 17.04 -15.79
C SER A 100 4.95 16.03 -14.79
N PHE A 101 5.94 15.24 -15.21
CA PHE A 101 6.59 14.18 -14.43
C PHE A 101 8.10 14.43 -14.22
N SER A 102 8.52 15.69 -14.15
CA SER A 102 9.95 16.05 -14.05
C SER A 102 10.55 15.80 -12.66
N THR A 103 9.71 15.68 -11.63
CA THR A 103 10.14 15.41 -10.26
C THR A 103 10.55 13.96 -10.11
N ARG A 104 11.75 13.71 -9.58
CA ARG A 104 12.20 12.36 -9.23
C ARG A 104 11.66 11.96 -7.87
N HIS A 105 11.38 10.67 -7.72
CA HIS A 105 11.10 10.08 -6.41
C HIS A 105 12.33 10.24 -5.53
N ASN A 106 12.22 11.01 -4.45
CA ASN A 106 13.30 11.15 -3.48
C ASN A 106 13.14 10.02 -2.46
N GLU A 107 13.94 8.96 -2.64
CA GLU A 107 14.14 7.94 -1.60
C GLU A 107 15.00 8.58 -0.50
N PHE A 108 14.38 8.91 0.64
CA PHE A 108 15.11 9.17 1.88
C PHE A 108 15.38 7.85 2.60
#